data_AF-A0A2S4ZXE5-F1
#
_entry.id   AF-A0A2S4ZXE5-F1
#
_cell.length_a   1.000
_cell.length_b   1.000
_cell.length_c   1.000
_cell.angle_alpha   90.00
_cell.angle_beta   90.00
_cell.angle_gamma   90.00
#
_symmetry.space_group_name_H-M   'P 1'
#
loop_
_entity.id
_entity.type
_entity.pdbx_description
1 polymer ?
#
loop_
_entity_poly.entity_id
_entity_poly.type
_entity_poly.pdbx_seq_one_letter_code
_entity_poly.pdbx_strand_id
1 'polypeptide(L)'
;MSKNLQSSTSEFIEKSIKIHGNKFDYSRVEYIGSHSKVCIICPEHGEFYQPPTNHLSGNGCLKCAWKYKRGKYRVTTIETFLTQAKEIHGDKYDYSKVEWKNNSTKITIICPIHGEFTQKPDNHIRLKCGCRKCGREIAKSKVNKYSTVYFLKNAKKVHGSKYDYSKSQCFNATDKVEINCPVHGLFKQTANQHLQGHGCPKCNFDQMAKDRAMGKELFINKAKEFFDEKYDYSKVEYINGQKNVCIICRIHGEFEVSPNNHLSKKSGCPICNESKMESEFASVLDKQNVKYERQKRFKWLGRQSLDLYLPDHNIAIECQGIQHFKSVDFAGKGEKWANQSFKENKKRDEIKLKKCLTNNIKMIYVIDNEEYLDNKYHFDIVEPFSGNVSYEVIHINHFENHINHLVAISHFFGAINNEEQENLIMFI
;
A
#
# COMPACT_ATOMS: atom_id res chain seq x y z
N MET A 1 -38.18 54.68 0.71
CA MET A 1 -38.83 53.51 1.36
C MET A 1 -39.04 52.33 0.39
N SER A 2 -38.01 51.79 -0.27
CA SER A 2 -38.20 50.75 -1.32
C SER A 2 -37.46 49.42 -1.07
N LYS A 3 -36.50 49.36 -0.13
CA LYS A 3 -35.68 48.14 0.07
C LYS A 3 -36.38 46.98 0.82
N ASN A 4 -37.56 47.17 1.41
CA ASN A 4 -38.25 46.16 2.23
C ASN A 4 -39.38 45.38 1.52
N LEU A 5 -39.88 45.81 0.35
CA LEU A 5 -40.94 45.09 -0.38
C LEU A 5 -40.41 44.03 -1.37
N GLN A 6 -39.18 44.19 -1.87
CA GLN A 6 -38.57 43.21 -2.79
C GLN A 6 -38.17 41.90 -2.10
N SER A 7 -37.77 41.95 -0.82
CA SER A 7 -37.45 40.75 -0.03
C SER A 7 -38.70 39.92 0.26
N SER A 8 -39.83 40.56 0.57
CA SER A 8 -41.09 39.88 0.92
C SER A 8 -41.81 39.27 -0.29
N THR A 9 -41.71 39.89 -1.47
CA THR A 9 -42.25 39.33 -2.72
C THR A 9 -41.48 38.08 -3.13
N SER A 10 -40.15 38.15 -3.12
CA SER A 10 -39.29 37.03 -3.48
C SER A 10 -39.47 35.84 -2.53
N GLU A 11 -39.58 36.11 -1.23
CA GLU A 11 -39.83 35.09 -0.20
C GLU A 11 -41.19 34.40 -0.38
N PHE A 12 -42.24 35.16 -0.72
CA PHE A 12 -43.55 34.59 -1.03
C PHE A 12 -43.49 33.67 -2.26
N ILE A 13 -42.79 34.08 -3.32
CA ILE A 13 -42.63 33.28 -4.54
C ILE A 13 -41.88 31.97 -4.22
N GLU A 14 -40.78 32.04 -3.47
CA GLU A 14 -40.02 30.84 -3.08
C GLU A 14 -40.87 29.86 -2.27
N LYS A 15 -41.63 30.36 -1.28
CA LYS A 15 -42.55 29.53 -0.49
C LYS A 15 -43.68 28.94 -1.35
N SER A 16 -44.20 29.71 -2.30
CA SER A 16 -45.26 29.26 -3.20
C SER A 16 -44.77 28.17 -4.17
N ILE A 17 -43.53 28.27 -4.68
CA ILE A 17 -42.89 27.23 -5.49
C ILE A 17 -42.67 25.95 -4.67
N LYS A 18 -42.30 26.04 -3.38
CA LYS A 18 -42.16 24.86 -2.51
C LYS A 18 -43.46 24.07 -2.37
N ILE A 19 -44.62 24.75 -2.38
CA ILE A 19 -45.93 24.11 -2.19
C ILE A 19 -46.54 23.62 -3.51
N HIS A 20 -46.48 24.46 -4.55
CA HIS A 20 -47.18 24.20 -5.82
C HIS A 20 -46.25 23.73 -6.94
N GLY A 21 -44.93 23.71 -6.74
CA GLY A 21 -43.95 23.48 -7.79
C GLY A 21 -44.05 24.53 -8.90
N ASN A 22 -43.88 24.10 -10.15
CA ASN A 22 -43.93 24.96 -11.34
C ASN A 22 -45.35 25.12 -11.91
N LYS A 23 -46.38 25.04 -11.06
CA LYS A 23 -47.79 25.00 -11.50
C LYS A 23 -48.37 26.37 -11.85
N PHE A 24 -47.81 27.45 -11.31
CA PHE A 24 -48.29 28.82 -11.49
C PHE A 24 -47.13 29.74 -11.86
N ASP A 25 -47.45 30.80 -12.60
CA ASP A 25 -46.53 31.88 -12.91
C ASP A 25 -46.80 33.07 -11.97
N TYR A 26 -45.71 33.60 -11.39
CA TYR A 26 -45.70 34.67 -10.40
C TYR A 26 -45.09 35.97 -10.95
N SER A 27 -44.91 36.08 -12.27
CA SER A 27 -44.31 37.23 -12.97
C SER A 27 -44.99 38.57 -12.66
N ARG A 28 -46.26 38.55 -12.22
CA ARG A 28 -47.05 39.74 -11.87
C ARG A 28 -47.42 39.82 -10.38
N VAL A 29 -46.70 39.11 -9.52
CA VAL A 29 -46.93 39.17 -8.08
C VAL A 29 -46.28 40.41 -7.49
N GLU A 30 -47.09 41.24 -6.84
CA GLU A 30 -46.63 42.33 -5.99
C GLU A 30 -47.10 42.06 -4.56
N TYR A 31 -46.18 41.64 -3.69
CA TYR A 31 -46.54 41.29 -2.31
C TYR A 31 -46.63 42.55 -1.44
N ILE A 32 -47.85 42.87 -1.02
CA ILE A 32 -48.13 44.01 -0.14
C ILE A 32 -48.37 43.54 1.30
N GLY A 33 -48.98 42.36 1.49
CA GLY A 33 -49.30 41.81 2.80
C GLY A 33 -49.98 40.44 2.73
N SER A 34 -50.05 39.74 3.86
CA SER A 34 -50.47 38.34 3.94
C SER A 34 -51.93 38.08 3.53
N HIS A 35 -52.79 39.09 3.67
CA HIS A 35 -54.22 39.03 3.33
C HIS A 35 -54.57 39.85 2.08
N SER A 36 -53.64 40.65 1.57
CA SER A 36 -53.83 41.44 0.35
C SER A 36 -53.72 40.52 -0.86
N LYS A 37 -54.73 40.54 -1.74
CA LYS A 37 -54.75 39.64 -2.89
C LYS A 37 -53.59 39.96 -3.83
N VAL A 38 -52.87 38.92 -4.24
CA VAL A 38 -51.83 38.99 -5.26
C VAL A 38 -52.34 38.40 -6.58
N CYS A 39 -51.84 38.91 -7.70
CA CYS A 39 -52.15 38.36 -9.03
C CYS A 39 -51.23 37.16 -9.31
N ILE A 40 -51.83 36.00 -9.52
CA ILE A 40 -51.13 34.76 -9.84
C ILE A 40 -51.67 34.25 -11.17
N ILE A 41 -50.80 33.75 -12.04
CA ILE A 41 -51.16 33.31 -13.38
C ILE A 41 -51.23 31.79 -13.40
N CYS A 42 -52.41 31.26 -13.75
CA CYS A 42 -52.58 29.85 -14.08
C CYS A 42 -52.33 29.66 -15.58
N PRO A 43 -51.38 28.81 -16.00
CA PRO A 43 -51.11 28.58 -17.42
C PRO A 43 -52.34 28.13 -18.23
N GLU A 44 -53.30 27.44 -17.59
CA GLU A 44 -54.52 26.97 -18.25
C GLU A 44 -55.69 27.97 -18.23
N HIS A 45 -55.76 28.85 -17.23
CA HIS A 45 -56.99 29.62 -16.95
C HIS A 45 -56.74 31.14 -16.83
N GLY A 46 -55.51 31.58 -17.04
CA GLY A 46 -55.10 32.98 -16.96
C GLY A 46 -54.95 33.48 -15.53
N GLU A 47 -55.04 34.80 -15.38
CA GLU A 47 -54.84 35.52 -14.14
C GLU A 47 -55.95 35.25 -13.12
N PHE A 48 -55.57 35.08 -11.86
CA PHE A 48 -56.48 34.98 -10.75
C PHE A 48 -55.89 35.62 -9.50
N TYR A 49 -56.76 36.06 -8.60
CA TYR A 49 -56.37 36.81 -7.41
C TYR A 49 -56.61 36.00 -6.15
N GLN A 50 -55.57 35.82 -5.33
CA GLN A 50 -55.67 35.13 -4.05
C GLN A 50 -54.85 35.83 -2.95
N PRO A 51 -55.32 35.80 -1.69
CA PRO A 51 -54.48 36.15 -0.56
C PRO A 51 -53.27 35.20 -0.45
N PRO A 52 -52.05 35.70 -0.20
CA PRO A 52 -50.86 34.90 0.02
C PRO A 52 -51.04 33.76 1.04
N THR A 53 -51.71 33.99 2.17
CA THR A 53 -51.99 32.95 3.18
C THR A 53 -52.82 31.80 2.64
N ASN A 54 -53.83 32.10 1.82
CA ASN A 54 -54.67 31.08 1.18
C ASN A 54 -53.89 30.31 0.11
N HIS A 55 -53.01 30.99 -0.63
CA HIS A 55 -52.17 30.34 -1.62
C HIS A 55 -51.13 29.42 -0.97
N LEU A 56 -50.48 29.89 0.10
CA LEU A 56 -49.49 29.14 0.88
C LEU A 56 -50.10 28.00 1.71
N SER A 57 -51.42 27.97 1.93
CA SER A 57 -52.11 26.80 2.51
C SER A 57 -52.46 25.72 1.49
N GLY A 58 -52.04 25.89 0.23
CA GLY A 58 -52.23 24.91 -0.84
C GLY A 58 -53.45 25.16 -1.72
N ASN A 59 -54.16 26.28 -1.56
CA ASN A 59 -55.20 26.67 -2.51
C ASN A 59 -54.57 27.22 -3.79
N GLY A 60 -55.21 26.95 -4.93
CA GLY A 60 -54.78 27.45 -6.23
C GLY A 60 -55.96 27.88 -7.09
N CYS A 61 -55.80 27.87 -8.41
CA CYS A 61 -56.84 28.27 -9.34
C CYS A 61 -58.16 27.49 -9.12
N LEU A 62 -59.26 28.24 -8.90
CA LEU A 62 -60.59 27.68 -8.66
C LEU A 62 -61.13 26.90 -9.87
N LYS A 63 -60.83 27.36 -11.10
CA LYS A 63 -61.24 26.67 -12.34
C LYS A 63 -60.50 25.33 -12.49
N CYS A 64 -59.21 25.27 -12.16
CA CYS A 64 -58.49 23.99 -12.03
C CYS A 64 -59.18 23.09 -10.99
N ALA A 65 -59.46 23.61 -9.79
CA ALA A 65 -60.08 22.83 -8.72
C ALA A 65 -61.48 22.29 -9.11
N TRP A 66 -62.25 23.05 -9.89
CA TRP A 66 -63.57 22.66 -10.40
C TRP A 66 -63.53 21.49 -11.39
N LYS A 67 -62.51 21.42 -12.27
CA LYS A 67 -62.30 20.25 -13.14
C LYS A 67 -62.17 18.94 -12.33
N TYR A 68 -61.65 18.99 -11.10
CA TYR A 68 -61.52 17.83 -10.21
C TYR A 68 -62.76 17.55 -9.35
N LYS A 69 -63.65 18.52 -9.14
CA LYS A 69 -64.88 18.35 -8.33
C LYS A 69 -66.08 17.79 -9.11
N ARG A 70 -66.12 17.92 -10.45
CA ARG A 70 -67.21 17.40 -11.31
C ARG A 70 -66.74 16.57 -12.53
N GLY A 71 -65.45 16.25 -12.66
CA GLY A 71 -64.88 15.66 -13.91
C GLY A 71 -64.41 14.19 -13.85
N LYS A 72 -63.82 13.76 -14.97
CA LYS A 72 -63.37 12.39 -15.42
C LYS A 72 -62.74 11.46 -14.37
N TYR A 73 -62.25 11.97 -13.24
CA TYR A 73 -61.55 11.21 -12.20
C TYR A 73 -62.45 10.80 -11.01
N ARG A 74 -63.77 11.01 -11.12
CA ARG A 74 -64.71 10.59 -10.08
C ARG A 74 -64.91 9.08 -10.16
N VAL A 75 -64.36 8.37 -9.18
CA VAL A 75 -64.52 6.92 -9.05
C VAL A 75 -65.75 6.66 -8.18
N THR A 76 -66.82 6.14 -8.78
CA THR A 76 -68.09 5.83 -8.09
C THR A 76 -68.35 4.33 -8.00
N THR A 77 -67.87 3.55 -8.97
CA THR A 77 -68.04 2.09 -9.03
C THR A 77 -66.71 1.37 -9.23
N ILE A 78 -66.66 0.07 -8.92
CA ILE A 78 -65.50 -0.78 -9.16
C ILE A 78 -65.10 -0.82 -10.64
N GLU A 79 -66.07 -0.84 -11.57
CA GLU A 79 -65.79 -0.83 -13.01
C GLU A 79 -65.09 0.47 -13.43
N THR A 80 -65.60 1.62 -12.97
CA THR A 80 -64.94 2.91 -13.25
C THR A 80 -63.54 2.97 -12.65
N PHE A 81 -63.32 2.34 -11.49
CA PHE A 81 -62.00 2.22 -10.89
C PHE A 81 -61.06 1.39 -11.76
N LEU A 82 -61.46 0.19 -12.18
CA LEU A 82 -60.61 -0.72 -12.95
C LEU A 82 -60.23 -0.13 -14.31
N THR A 83 -61.17 0.48 -15.02
CA THR A 83 -60.89 1.16 -16.30
C THR A 83 -59.87 2.28 -16.12
N GLN A 84 -60.07 3.17 -15.13
CA GLN A 84 -59.14 4.27 -14.87
C GLN A 84 -57.79 3.78 -14.34
N ALA A 85 -57.78 2.72 -13.53
CA ALA A 85 -56.56 2.12 -13.02
C ALA A 85 -55.73 1.52 -14.15
N LYS A 86 -56.37 0.86 -15.14
CA LYS A 86 -55.73 0.35 -16.34
C LYS A 86 -55.22 1.48 -17.25
N GLU A 87 -56.00 2.56 -17.43
CA GLU A 87 -55.52 3.74 -18.17
C GLU A 87 -54.28 4.38 -17.54
N ILE A 88 -54.20 4.45 -16.21
CA ILE A 88 -53.13 5.17 -15.49
C ILE A 88 -51.90 4.28 -15.28
N HIS A 89 -52.10 3.02 -14.88
CA HIS A 89 -51.02 2.12 -14.46
C HIS A 89 -50.76 0.99 -15.45
N GLY A 90 -51.55 0.84 -16.51
CA GLY A 90 -51.47 -0.30 -17.43
C GLY A 90 -51.70 -1.62 -16.69
N ASP A 91 -50.95 -2.65 -17.08
CA ASP A 91 -51.01 -3.99 -16.46
C ASP A 91 -50.04 -4.14 -15.27
N LYS A 92 -49.71 -3.04 -14.59
CA LYS A 92 -48.69 -3.01 -13.52
C LYS A 92 -49.14 -3.64 -12.20
N TYR A 93 -50.44 -3.71 -11.96
CA TYR A 93 -51.01 -4.22 -10.71
C TYR A 93 -52.14 -5.19 -10.99
N ASP A 94 -52.28 -6.16 -10.08
CA ASP A 94 -53.42 -7.06 -10.05
C ASP A 94 -54.44 -6.58 -8.99
N TYR A 95 -55.72 -6.56 -9.39
CA TYR A 95 -56.86 -6.11 -8.61
C TYR A 95 -57.81 -7.26 -8.24
N SER A 96 -57.39 -8.51 -8.42
CA SER A 96 -58.18 -9.73 -8.16
C SER A 96 -58.73 -9.82 -6.73
N LYS A 97 -58.08 -9.19 -5.75
CA LYS A 97 -58.48 -9.17 -4.33
C LYS A 97 -59.15 -7.86 -3.87
N VAL A 98 -59.69 -7.07 -4.79
CA VAL A 98 -60.36 -5.80 -4.44
C VAL A 98 -61.77 -6.06 -3.88
N GLU A 99 -61.96 -5.75 -2.60
CA GLU A 99 -63.29 -5.66 -1.99
C GLU A 99 -63.81 -4.22 -2.05
N TRP A 100 -64.76 -3.96 -2.96
CA TRP A 100 -65.27 -2.61 -3.18
C TRP A 100 -66.35 -2.21 -2.18
N LYS A 101 -66.17 -1.06 -1.53
CA LYS A 101 -67.19 -0.41 -0.68
C LYS A 101 -67.49 1.01 -1.15
N ASN A 102 -66.45 1.83 -1.24
CA ASN A 102 -66.51 3.20 -1.74
C ASN A 102 -65.09 3.65 -2.12
N ASN A 103 -64.95 4.86 -2.68
CA ASN A 103 -63.67 5.39 -3.14
C ASN A 103 -62.69 5.84 -2.03
N SER A 104 -63.15 5.85 -0.78
CA SER A 104 -62.42 6.37 0.39
C SER A 104 -61.98 5.26 1.36
N THR A 105 -62.58 4.08 1.28
CA THR A 105 -62.16 2.87 1.98
C THR A 105 -60.97 2.25 1.27
N LYS A 106 -59.99 1.76 2.04
CA LYS A 106 -58.80 1.12 1.48
C LYS A 106 -59.17 -0.21 0.82
N ILE A 107 -58.62 -0.43 -0.37
CA ILE A 107 -58.69 -1.70 -1.11
C ILE A 107 -57.31 -2.36 -1.11
N THR A 108 -57.28 -3.67 -1.28
CA THR A 108 -56.05 -4.46 -1.44
C THR A 108 -55.69 -4.55 -2.92
N ILE A 109 -54.47 -4.14 -3.26
CA ILE A 109 -53.91 -4.16 -4.61
C ILE A 109 -52.64 -5.01 -4.57
N ILE A 110 -52.41 -5.83 -5.59
CA ILE A 110 -51.26 -6.72 -5.66
C ILE A 110 -50.22 -6.13 -6.60
N CYS A 111 -49.02 -5.91 -6.08
CA CYS A 111 -47.85 -5.63 -6.91
C CYS A 111 -47.15 -6.95 -7.25
N PRO A 112 -46.92 -7.25 -8.55
CA PRO A 112 -46.22 -8.48 -8.95
C PRO A 112 -44.82 -8.65 -8.33
N ILE A 113 -44.17 -7.54 -7.94
CA ILE A 113 -42.80 -7.54 -7.40
C ILE A 113 -42.79 -7.58 -5.87
N HIS A 114 -43.71 -6.86 -5.21
CA HIS A 114 -43.63 -6.62 -3.77
C HIS A 114 -44.80 -7.20 -2.96
N GLY A 115 -45.72 -7.89 -3.64
CA GLY A 115 -46.91 -8.49 -3.05
C GLY A 115 -48.02 -7.47 -2.76
N GLU A 116 -48.90 -7.85 -1.84
CA GLU A 116 -50.11 -7.11 -1.49
C GLU A 116 -49.81 -5.79 -0.76
N PHE A 117 -50.56 -4.75 -1.10
CA PHE A 117 -50.53 -3.47 -0.41
C PHE A 117 -51.92 -2.80 -0.44
N THR A 118 -52.20 -1.96 0.56
CA THR A 118 -53.51 -1.29 0.65
C THR A 118 -53.44 0.16 0.24
N GLN A 119 -54.41 0.64 -0.55
CA GLN A 119 -54.57 2.07 -0.88
C GLN A 119 -56.03 2.48 -0.99
N LYS A 120 -56.31 3.77 -0.82
CA LYS A 120 -57.63 4.32 -1.17
C LYS A 120 -57.74 4.40 -2.70
N PRO A 121 -58.87 3.95 -3.30
CA PRO A 121 -59.11 4.08 -4.73
C PRO A 121 -58.92 5.51 -5.25
N ASP A 122 -59.39 6.52 -4.49
CA ASP A 122 -59.25 7.92 -4.88
C ASP A 122 -57.79 8.34 -5.05
N ASN A 123 -56.90 7.95 -4.15
CA ASN A 123 -55.48 8.28 -4.18
C ASN A 123 -54.76 7.50 -5.27
N HIS A 124 -55.14 6.24 -5.48
CA HIS A 124 -54.54 5.38 -6.50
C HIS A 124 -54.75 5.97 -7.91
N ILE A 125 -55.92 6.56 -8.16
CA ILE A 125 -56.28 7.22 -9.41
C ILE A 125 -55.83 8.69 -9.44
N ARG A 126 -56.32 9.53 -8.51
CA ARG A 126 -56.12 10.99 -8.52
C ARG A 126 -54.65 11.37 -8.37
N LEU A 127 -53.95 10.72 -7.44
CA LEU A 127 -52.54 10.99 -7.18
C LEU A 127 -51.62 10.06 -7.98
N LYS A 128 -52.18 9.18 -8.81
CA LYS A 128 -51.46 8.15 -9.57
C LYS A 128 -50.50 7.36 -8.67
N CYS A 129 -50.89 7.14 -7.41
CA CYS A 129 -50.05 6.51 -6.41
C CYS A 129 -50.04 5.00 -6.64
N GLY A 130 -48.84 4.43 -6.72
CA GLY A 130 -48.62 3.00 -6.87
C GLY A 130 -48.00 2.34 -5.65
N CYS A 131 -47.47 1.14 -5.79
CA CYS A 131 -46.72 0.46 -4.74
C CYS A 131 -45.58 1.36 -4.21
N ARG A 132 -45.58 1.63 -2.90
CA ARG A 132 -44.57 2.49 -2.24
C ARG A 132 -43.15 1.90 -2.32
N LYS A 133 -43.01 0.57 -2.39
CA LYS A 133 -41.72 -0.10 -2.56
C LYS A 133 -41.19 0.14 -3.98
N CYS A 134 -41.99 -0.09 -5.03
CA CYS A 134 -41.64 0.31 -6.40
C CYS A 134 -41.29 1.79 -6.52
N GLY A 135 -42.08 2.68 -5.90
CA GLY A 135 -41.82 4.11 -5.93
C GLY A 135 -40.46 4.49 -5.33
N ARG A 136 -40.08 3.86 -4.22
CA ARG A 136 -38.75 4.02 -3.59
C ARG A 136 -37.63 3.46 -4.45
N GLU A 137 -37.83 2.31 -5.10
CA GLU A 137 -36.85 1.72 -6.02
C GLU A 137 -36.62 2.60 -7.26
N ILE A 138 -37.68 3.16 -7.84
CA ILE A 138 -37.59 4.10 -8.97
C ILE A 138 -36.90 5.41 -8.53
N ALA A 139 -37.23 5.92 -7.34
CA ALA A 139 -36.56 7.09 -6.79
C ALA A 139 -35.07 6.82 -6.53
N LYS A 140 -34.73 5.63 -6.01
CA LYS A 140 -33.33 5.18 -5.84
C LYS A 140 -32.63 4.98 -7.19
N SER A 141 -33.28 4.43 -8.21
CA SER A 141 -32.68 4.19 -9.53
C SER A 141 -32.51 5.46 -10.38
N LYS A 142 -33.37 6.47 -10.18
CA LYS A 142 -33.13 7.82 -10.70
C LYS A 142 -31.89 8.49 -10.08
N VAL A 143 -31.48 8.05 -8.90
CA VAL A 143 -30.26 8.50 -8.20
C VAL A 143 -29.07 7.55 -8.43
N ASN A 144 -29.32 6.27 -8.74
CA ASN A 144 -28.30 5.24 -8.83
C ASN A 144 -28.23 4.66 -10.26
N LYS A 145 -27.12 4.95 -10.96
CA LYS A 145 -26.81 4.53 -12.34
C LYS A 145 -26.82 3.02 -12.56
N TYR A 146 -26.72 2.24 -11.47
CA TYR A 146 -26.57 0.79 -11.50
C TYR A 146 -27.92 0.07 -11.66
N SER A 147 -28.04 -0.72 -12.72
CA SER A 147 -29.15 -1.66 -12.99
C SER A 147 -28.58 -2.94 -13.61
N THR A 148 -29.34 -4.04 -13.62
CA THR A 148 -28.88 -5.32 -14.22
C THR A 148 -28.52 -5.12 -15.69
N VAL A 149 -29.32 -4.33 -16.41
CA VAL A 149 -29.06 -3.98 -17.82
C VAL A 149 -27.76 -3.18 -17.96
N TYR A 150 -27.53 -2.20 -17.08
CA TYR A 150 -26.29 -1.42 -17.08
C TYR A 150 -25.08 -2.30 -16.78
N PHE A 151 -25.17 -3.19 -15.80
CA PHE A 151 -24.10 -4.12 -15.44
C PHE A 151 -23.76 -5.04 -16.62
N LEU A 152 -24.74 -5.72 -17.21
CA LEU A 152 -24.53 -6.63 -18.35
C LEU A 152 -23.88 -5.92 -19.55
N LYS A 153 -24.34 -4.71 -19.88
CA LYS A 153 -23.79 -3.92 -20.99
C LYS A 153 -22.31 -3.58 -20.76
N ASN A 154 -21.94 -3.15 -19.55
CA ASN A 154 -20.56 -2.76 -19.26
C ASN A 154 -19.66 -3.97 -18.99
N ALA A 155 -20.17 -5.04 -18.39
CA ALA A 155 -19.42 -6.27 -18.16
C ALA A 155 -19.02 -6.92 -19.50
N LYS A 156 -19.91 -6.92 -20.50
CA LYS A 156 -19.57 -7.34 -21.87
C LYS A 156 -18.55 -6.43 -22.55
N LYS A 157 -18.53 -5.12 -22.26
CA LYS A 157 -17.50 -4.23 -22.80
C LYS A 157 -16.12 -4.51 -22.23
N VAL A 158 -16.05 -4.82 -20.94
CA VAL A 158 -14.78 -5.02 -20.22
C VAL A 158 -14.21 -6.43 -20.44
N HIS A 159 -15.07 -7.45 -20.43
CA HIS A 159 -14.65 -8.85 -20.47
C HIS A 159 -15.04 -9.59 -21.76
N GLY A 160 -15.70 -8.93 -22.70
CA GLY A 160 -16.16 -9.56 -23.94
C GLY A 160 -17.12 -10.73 -23.68
N SER A 161 -16.81 -11.88 -24.27
CA SER A 161 -17.53 -13.16 -24.12
C SER A 161 -16.93 -14.08 -23.04
N LYS A 162 -16.03 -13.58 -22.18
CA LYS A 162 -15.26 -14.41 -21.23
C LYS A 162 -16.10 -15.02 -20.11
N TYR A 163 -17.22 -14.41 -19.73
CA TYR A 163 -18.06 -14.87 -18.63
C TYR A 163 -19.52 -14.97 -19.05
N ASP A 164 -20.24 -15.88 -18.39
CA ASP A 164 -21.69 -16.00 -18.49
C ASP A 164 -22.37 -15.31 -17.29
N TYR A 165 -23.35 -14.48 -17.60
CA TYR A 165 -24.09 -13.64 -16.66
C TYR A 165 -25.58 -14.01 -16.58
N SER A 166 -25.98 -15.18 -17.09
CA SER A 166 -27.39 -15.60 -17.19
C SER A 166 -28.13 -15.60 -15.84
N LYS A 167 -27.40 -15.71 -14.72
CA LYS A 167 -27.94 -15.67 -13.35
C LYS A 167 -27.63 -14.37 -12.59
N SER A 168 -26.98 -13.39 -13.22
CA SER A 168 -26.54 -12.16 -12.55
C SER A 168 -27.68 -11.16 -12.36
N GLN A 169 -27.86 -10.66 -11.14
CA GLN A 169 -28.77 -9.56 -10.81
C GLN A 169 -28.00 -8.44 -10.11
N CYS A 170 -28.17 -7.19 -10.55
CA CYS A 170 -27.43 -6.04 -10.03
C CYS A 170 -28.33 -4.80 -9.93
N PHE A 171 -28.39 -4.20 -8.75
CA PHE A 171 -29.17 -2.99 -8.48
C PHE A 171 -28.29 -1.86 -7.91
N ASN A 172 -27.10 -2.17 -7.40
CA ASN A 172 -26.12 -1.21 -6.88
C ASN A 172 -24.68 -1.58 -7.25
N ALA A 173 -23.78 -0.61 -7.14
CA ALA A 173 -22.34 -0.79 -7.37
C ALA A 173 -21.69 -1.84 -6.43
N THR A 174 -22.21 -1.95 -5.21
CA THR A 174 -21.67 -2.82 -4.15
C THR A 174 -22.31 -4.21 -4.13
N ASP A 175 -23.31 -4.47 -4.96
CA ASP A 175 -23.99 -5.76 -4.98
C ASP A 175 -23.01 -6.87 -5.40
N LYS A 176 -23.05 -7.98 -4.69
CA LYS A 176 -22.29 -9.18 -5.03
C LYS A 176 -23.04 -9.96 -6.12
N VAL A 177 -22.61 -9.79 -7.36
CA VAL A 177 -23.17 -10.45 -8.54
C VAL A 177 -22.60 -11.87 -8.67
N GLU A 178 -23.45 -12.81 -9.06
CA GLU A 178 -23.04 -14.18 -9.43
C GLU A 178 -22.60 -14.20 -10.89
N ILE A 179 -21.37 -14.62 -11.14
CA ILE A 179 -20.73 -14.65 -12.46
C ILE A 179 -20.21 -16.06 -12.71
N ASN A 180 -20.47 -16.61 -13.90
CA ASN A 180 -20.01 -17.93 -14.26
C ASN A 180 -18.72 -17.84 -15.09
N CYS A 181 -17.64 -18.40 -14.57
CA CYS A 181 -16.39 -18.60 -15.30
C CYS A 181 -16.43 -19.95 -16.03
N PRO A 182 -16.14 -19.99 -17.36
CA PRO A 182 -16.12 -21.25 -18.11
C PRO A 182 -15.13 -22.30 -17.58
N VAL A 183 -14.06 -21.85 -16.90
CA VAL A 183 -13.00 -22.74 -16.38
C VAL A 183 -13.26 -23.15 -14.93
N HIS A 184 -13.68 -22.22 -14.08
CA HIS A 184 -13.73 -22.42 -12.62
C HIS A 184 -15.15 -22.39 -12.02
N GLY A 185 -16.17 -22.24 -12.86
CA GLY A 185 -17.58 -22.21 -12.47
C GLY A 185 -18.02 -20.89 -11.84
N LEU A 186 -19.10 -20.96 -11.05
CA LEU A 186 -19.74 -19.80 -10.41
C LEU A 186 -18.85 -19.17 -9.34
N PHE A 187 -18.71 -17.85 -9.39
CA PHE A 187 -18.07 -17.05 -8.34
C PHE A 187 -18.86 -15.76 -8.09
N LYS A 188 -18.62 -15.15 -6.92
CA LYS A 188 -19.26 -13.89 -6.52
C LYS A 188 -18.24 -12.76 -6.51
N GLN A 189 -18.62 -11.61 -7.04
CA GLN A 189 -17.80 -10.40 -7.02
C GLN A 189 -18.70 -9.16 -6.91
N THR A 190 -18.18 -8.04 -6.38
CA THR A 190 -18.97 -6.81 -6.40
C THR A 190 -19.10 -6.28 -7.84
N ALA A 191 -20.27 -5.75 -8.19
CA ALA A 191 -20.55 -5.25 -9.53
C ALA A 191 -19.50 -4.21 -9.98
N ASN A 192 -19.14 -3.26 -9.11
CA ASN A 192 -18.16 -2.23 -9.42
C ASN A 192 -16.76 -2.80 -9.67
N GLN A 193 -16.27 -3.73 -8.82
CA GLN A 193 -14.95 -4.36 -9.04
C GLN A 193 -14.93 -5.13 -10.37
N HIS A 194 -16.00 -5.85 -10.69
CA HIS A 194 -16.06 -6.59 -11.93
C HIS A 194 -16.00 -5.66 -13.16
N LEU A 195 -16.73 -4.55 -13.11
CA LEU A 195 -16.72 -3.53 -14.16
C LEU A 195 -15.38 -2.76 -14.25
N GLN A 196 -14.54 -2.78 -13.22
CA GLN A 196 -13.18 -2.25 -13.25
C GLN A 196 -12.17 -3.20 -13.91
N GLY A 197 -12.60 -4.38 -14.36
CA GLY A 197 -11.74 -5.37 -15.01
C GLY A 197 -11.29 -6.52 -14.12
N HIS A 198 -11.71 -6.56 -12.85
CA HIS A 198 -11.47 -7.74 -12.03
C HIS A 198 -12.29 -8.93 -12.56
N GLY A 199 -11.65 -10.09 -12.65
CA GLY A 199 -12.23 -11.32 -13.17
C GLY A 199 -12.36 -12.42 -12.13
N CYS A 200 -12.43 -13.66 -12.61
CA CYS A 200 -12.40 -14.84 -11.76
C CYS A 200 -11.08 -14.89 -10.95
N PRO A 201 -11.15 -14.96 -9.60
CA PRO A 201 -9.96 -15.04 -8.76
C PRO A 201 -9.09 -16.26 -9.08
N LYS A 202 -9.70 -17.41 -9.37
CA LYS A 202 -8.97 -18.65 -9.70
C LYS A 202 -8.20 -18.53 -11.01
N CYS A 203 -8.80 -17.98 -12.08
CA CYS A 203 -8.05 -17.68 -13.32
C CYS A 203 -6.85 -16.76 -13.06
N ASN A 204 -7.02 -15.76 -12.18
CA ASN A 204 -5.93 -14.86 -11.84
C ASN A 204 -4.81 -15.60 -11.11
N PHE A 205 -5.14 -16.48 -10.14
CA PHE A 205 -4.15 -17.31 -9.46
C PHE A 205 -3.41 -18.26 -10.42
N ASP A 206 -4.12 -18.88 -11.37
CA ASP A 206 -3.50 -19.76 -12.37
C ASP A 206 -2.52 -18.99 -13.26
N GLN A 207 -2.89 -17.78 -13.71
CA GLN A 207 -2.01 -16.93 -14.49
C GLN A 207 -0.78 -16.51 -13.66
N MET A 208 -0.99 -16.06 -12.41
CA MET A 208 0.10 -15.71 -11.51
C MET A 208 1.03 -16.89 -11.19
N ALA A 209 0.54 -18.12 -11.18
CA ALA A 209 1.37 -19.31 -11.01
C ALA A 209 2.26 -19.55 -12.25
N LYS A 210 1.70 -19.40 -13.46
CA LYS A 210 2.46 -19.48 -14.72
C LYS A 210 3.51 -18.39 -14.83
N ASP A 211 3.15 -17.15 -14.51
CA ASP A 211 4.06 -16.01 -14.56
C ASP A 211 5.21 -16.18 -13.56
N ARG A 212 4.94 -16.76 -12.38
CA ARG A 212 5.99 -17.11 -11.39
C ARG A 212 6.90 -18.23 -11.89
N ALA A 213 6.36 -19.26 -12.53
CA ALA A 213 7.16 -20.34 -13.12
C ALA A 213 8.09 -19.80 -14.22
N MET A 214 7.55 -18.97 -15.12
CA MET A 214 8.35 -18.27 -16.14
C MET A 214 9.40 -17.34 -15.50
N GLY A 215 9.05 -16.64 -14.42
CA GLY A 215 9.98 -15.80 -13.66
C GLY A 215 11.11 -16.59 -13.00
N LYS A 216 10.83 -17.81 -12.51
CA LYS A 216 11.84 -18.73 -11.97
C LYS A 216 12.86 -19.11 -13.04
N GLU A 217 12.39 -19.57 -14.20
CA GLU A 217 13.27 -19.97 -15.31
C GLU A 217 14.12 -18.80 -15.80
N LEU A 218 13.49 -17.63 -15.99
CA LEU A 218 14.20 -16.42 -16.42
C LEU A 218 15.28 -16.00 -15.41
N PHE A 219 15.00 -16.09 -14.11
CA PHE A 219 15.98 -15.81 -13.06
C PHE A 219 17.17 -16.77 -13.15
N ILE A 220 16.92 -18.08 -13.21
CA ILE A 220 17.98 -19.09 -13.24
C ILE A 220 18.86 -18.92 -14.49
N ASN A 221 18.26 -18.67 -15.66
CA ASN A 221 19.01 -18.48 -16.90
C ASN A 221 19.94 -17.25 -16.82
N LYS A 222 19.42 -16.10 -16.37
CA LYS A 222 20.24 -14.91 -16.17
C LYS A 222 21.34 -15.13 -15.13
N ALA A 223 21.04 -15.82 -14.04
CA ALA A 223 22.02 -16.07 -12.99
C ALA A 223 23.16 -16.99 -13.49
N LYS A 224 22.85 -18.00 -14.33
CA LYS A 224 23.85 -18.83 -15.01
C LYS A 224 24.69 -18.03 -16.02
N GLU A 225 24.12 -17.10 -16.77
CA GLU A 225 24.89 -16.22 -17.67
C GLU A 225 25.92 -15.34 -16.92
N PHE A 226 25.60 -14.87 -15.71
CA PHE A 226 26.51 -14.00 -14.95
C PHE A 226 27.55 -14.74 -14.11
N PHE A 227 27.20 -15.91 -13.57
CA PHE A 227 28.02 -16.62 -12.58
C PHE A 227 28.50 -17.99 -13.04
N ASP A 228 28.14 -18.39 -14.26
CA ASP A 228 28.54 -19.65 -14.90
C ASP A 228 28.32 -20.85 -13.95
N GLU A 229 29.35 -21.65 -13.68
CA GLU A 229 29.28 -22.84 -12.83
C GLU A 229 29.50 -22.56 -11.32
N LYS A 230 29.55 -21.29 -10.88
CA LYS A 230 29.90 -20.95 -9.47
C LYS A 230 28.82 -21.33 -8.46
N TYR A 231 27.55 -21.34 -8.87
CA TYR A 231 26.41 -21.58 -8.01
C TYR A 231 25.48 -22.65 -8.58
N ASP A 232 24.87 -23.43 -7.69
CA ASP A 232 23.79 -24.35 -8.00
C ASP A 232 22.45 -23.77 -7.52
N TYR A 233 21.48 -23.75 -8.44
CA TYR A 233 20.15 -23.18 -8.29
C TYR A 233 19.06 -24.25 -8.11
N SER A 234 19.43 -25.51 -7.88
CA SER A 234 18.50 -26.65 -7.76
C SER A 234 17.49 -26.47 -6.62
N LYS A 235 17.88 -25.77 -5.54
CA LYS A 235 17.02 -25.47 -4.38
C LYS A 235 16.26 -24.14 -4.48
N VAL A 236 16.22 -23.48 -5.64
CA VAL A 236 15.56 -22.18 -5.79
C VAL A 236 14.02 -22.33 -5.77
N GLU A 237 13.42 -21.80 -4.70
CA GLU A 237 11.97 -21.58 -4.58
C GLU A 237 11.63 -20.12 -4.93
N TYR A 238 11.50 -19.83 -6.22
CA TYR A 238 11.28 -18.48 -6.69
C TYR A 238 9.83 -18.01 -6.45
N ILE A 239 9.68 -16.91 -5.73
CA ILE A 239 8.39 -16.27 -5.49
C ILE A 239 8.30 -14.93 -6.23
N ASN A 240 9.31 -14.07 -6.07
CA ASN A 240 9.47 -12.80 -6.77
C ASN A 240 10.93 -12.34 -6.68
N GLY A 241 11.28 -11.22 -7.30
CA GLY A 241 12.65 -10.70 -7.31
C GLY A 241 13.21 -10.24 -5.96
N GLN A 242 12.37 -10.07 -4.93
CA GLN A 242 12.75 -9.50 -3.63
C GLN A 242 12.86 -10.54 -2.52
N LYS A 243 12.01 -11.56 -2.53
CA LYS A 243 12.02 -12.59 -1.49
C LYS A 243 13.26 -13.47 -1.65
N ASN A 244 13.95 -13.74 -0.54
CA ASN A 244 15.15 -14.56 -0.53
C ASN A 244 14.88 -15.94 -1.13
N VAL A 245 15.86 -16.41 -1.90
CA VAL A 245 15.94 -17.78 -2.41
C VAL A 245 17.21 -18.43 -1.86
N CYS A 246 17.15 -19.74 -1.66
CA CYS A 246 18.31 -20.53 -1.30
C CYS A 246 19.12 -20.86 -2.55
N ILE A 247 20.40 -20.48 -2.55
CA ILE A 247 21.37 -20.78 -3.61
C ILE A 247 22.51 -21.55 -2.97
N ILE A 248 23.08 -22.51 -3.69
CA ILE A 248 24.19 -23.32 -3.20
C ILE A 248 25.48 -22.80 -3.84
N CYS A 249 26.42 -22.33 -3.03
CA CYS A 249 27.79 -22.14 -3.46
C CYS A 249 28.51 -23.49 -3.49
N ARG A 250 29.18 -23.82 -4.60
CA ARG A 250 29.92 -25.09 -4.70
C ARG A 250 31.06 -25.23 -3.68
N ILE A 251 31.54 -24.12 -3.11
CA ILE A 251 32.63 -24.10 -2.13
C ILE A 251 32.10 -24.02 -0.70
N HIS A 252 31.15 -23.12 -0.42
CA HIS A 252 30.72 -22.79 0.95
C HIS A 252 29.31 -23.25 1.31
N GLY A 253 28.62 -23.95 0.40
CA GLY A 253 27.29 -24.50 0.65
C GLY A 253 26.15 -23.50 0.51
N GLU A 254 25.03 -23.79 1.19
CA GLU A 254 23.75 -23.09 1.08
C GLU A 254 23.78 -21.69 1.71
N PHE A 255 23.22 -20.71 1.01
CA PHE A 255 23.00 -19.36 1.53
C PHE A 255 21.74 -18.73 0.94
N GLU A 256 21.19 -17.76 1.66
CA GLU A 256 19.99 -17.03 1.24
C GLU A 256 20.34 -15.68 0.61
N VAL A 257 19.72 -15.39 -0.54
CA VAL A 257 19.85 -14.08 -1.19
C VAL A 257 18.58 -13.73 -1.97
N SER A 258 18.23 -12.45 -2.05
CA SER A 258 17.15 -12.01 -2.94
C SER A 258 17.60 -12.09 -4.41
N PRO A 259 16.77 -12.60 -5.35
CA PRO A 259 17.10 -12.70 -6.77
C PRO A 259 17.57 -11.38 -7.41
N ASN A 260 16.96 -10.25 -7.07
CA ASN A 260 17.35 -8.94 -7.61
C ASN A 260 18.74 -8.52 -7.15
N ASN A 261 19.07 -8.67 -5.87
CA ASN A 261 20.42 -8.35 -5.38
C ASN A 261 21.47 -9.28 -6.00
N HIS A 262 21.14 -10.56 -6.13
CA HIS A 262 22.03 -11.54 -6.75
C HIS A 262 22.40 -11.15 -8.19
N LEU A 263 21.41 -10.76 -9.00
CA LEU A 263 21.64 -10.31 -10.38
C LEU A 263 22.26 -8.90 -10.48
N SER A 264 21.78 -7.93 -9.71
CA SER A 264 22.13 -6.51 -9.90
C SER A 264 23.41 -6.07 -9.17
N LYS A 265 23.60 -6.51 -7.93
CA LYS A 265 24.75 -6.14 -7.10
C LYS A 265 25.86 -7.18 -7.13
N LYS A 266 25.68 -8.22 -7.95
CA LYS A 266 26.48 -9.44 -7.95
C LYS A 266 26.71 -10.01 -6.55
N SER A 267 25.73 -9.82 -5.65
CA SER A 267 25.87 -10.28 -4.26
C SER A 267 25.82 -11.80 -4.26
N GLY A 268 26.96 -12.38 -3.92
CA GLY A 268 27.18 -13.81 -3.93
C GLY A 268 27.19 -14.40 -2.53
N CYS A 269 27.78 -15.59 -2.41
CA CYS A 269 28.04 -16.21 -1.12
C CYS A 269 28.75 -15.22 -0.19
N PRO A 270 28.26 -14.99 1.05
CA PRO A 270 28.83 -14.03 1.99
C PRO A 270 30.29 -14.35 2.31
N ILE A 271 30.65 -15.64 2.37
CA ILE A 271 32.02 -16.10 2.64
C ILE A 271 32.92 -15.87 1.41
N CYS A 272 32.42 -16.06 0.19
CA CYS A 272 33.18 -15.68 -1.03
C CYS A 272 33.36 -14.17 -1.20
N ASN A 273 32.53 -13.37 -0.52
CA ASN A 273 32.48 -11.92 -0.64
C ASN A 273 33.17 -11.23 0.55
N GLU A 274 33.62 -11.98 1.55
CA GLU A 274 34.62 -11.54 2.53
C GLU A 274 35.96 -11.31 1.81
N SER A 275 36.65 -10.26 2.21
CA SER A 275 37.96 -9.87 1.66
C SER A 275 38.89 -11.08 1.69
N LYS A 276 39.54 -11.44 0.57
CA LYS A 276 40.51 -12.56 0.48
C LYS A 276 41.48 -12.61 1.68
N MET A 277 41.87 -11.45 2.17
CA MET A 277 42.75 -11.22 3.31
C MET A 277 42.20 -11.72 4.66
N GLU A 278 40.92 -11.50 4.98
CA GLU A 278 40.32 -11.95 6.26
C GLU A 278 40.18 -13.48 6.31
N SER A 279 39.88 -14.09 5.16
CA SER A 279 39.85 -15.56 5.02
C SER A 279 41.24 -16.18 5.12
N GLU A 280 42.27 -15.49 4.62
CA GLU A 280 43.67 -15.92 4.73
C GLU A 280 44.16 -15.87 6.17
N PHE A 281 43.84 -14.81 6.92
CA PHE A 281 44.19 -14.69 8.34
C PHE A 281 43.49 -15.72 9.21
N ALA A 282 42.20 -15.96 9.00
CA ALA A 282 41.47 -17.01 9.71
C ALA A 282 42.13 -18.39 9.50
N SER A 283 42.48 -18.72 8.25
CA SER A 283 43.15 -19.98 7.92
C SER A 283 44.50 -20.12 8.63
N VAL A 284 45.31 -19.06 8.67
CA VAL A 284 46.60 -19.06 9.38
C VAL A 284 46.40 -19.23 10.89
N LEU A 285 45.48 -18.49 11.50
CA LEU A 285 45.20 -18.55 12.93
C LEU A 285 44.63 -19.91 13.35
N ASP A 286 43.70 -20.47 12.55
CA ASP A 286 43.11 -21.79 12.79
C ASP A 286 44.16 -22.90 12.69
N LYS A 287 45.06 -22.86 11.69
CA LYS A 287 46.16 -23.82 11.55
C LYS A 287 47.10 -23.84 12.76
N GLN A 288 47.35 -22.67 13.36
CA GLN A 288 48.22 -22.52 14.52
C GLN A 288 47.47 -22.68 15.85
N ASN A 289 46.18 -23.04 15.81
CA ASN A 289 45.32 -23.21 16.99
C ASN A 289 45.30 -21.98 17.92
N VAL A 290 45.41 -20.78 17.34
CA VAL A 290 45.37 -19.51 18.07
C VAL A 290 43.91 -19.11 18.25
N LYS A 291 43.52 -18.78 19.49
CA LYS A 291 42.17 -18.28 19.77
C LYS A 291 42.04 -16.83 19.30
N TYR A 292 40.97 -16.51 18.57
CA TYR A 292 40.71 -15.14 18.11
C TYR A 292 39.21 -14.82 18.09
N GLU A 293 38.90 -13.52 18.13
CA GLU A 293 37.55 -12.97 18.00
C GLU A 293 37.51 -12.00 16.83
N ARG A 294 36.57 -12.19 15.90
CA ARG A 294 36.34 -11.29 14.76
C ARG A 294 35.46 -10.11 15.17
N GLN A 295 35.70 -8.92 14.60
CA GLN A 295 34.92 -7.71 14.81
C GLN A 295 34.68 -7.39 16.31
N LYS A 296 35.70 -7.58 17.14
CA LYS A 296 35.60 -7.44 18.60
C LYS A 296 35.17 -6.02 18.98
N ARG A 297 34.13 -5.93 19.78
CA ARG A 297 33.62 -4.68 20.36
C ARG A 297 33.85 -4.66 21.86
N PHE A 298 34.64 -3.71 22.33
CA PHE A 298 34.69 -3.39 23.76
C PHE A 298 33.81 -2.16 24.05
N LYS A 299 33.19 -2.14 25.24
CA LYS A 299 32.35 -1.00 25.68
C LYS A 299 33.10 0.33 25.60
N TRP A 300 34.40 0.35 25.89
CA TRP A 300 35.26 1.54 25.86
C TRP A 300 35.66 2.00 24.43
N LEU A 301 35.58 1.14 23.41
CA LEU A 301 35.77 1.53 22.00
C LEU A 301 34.59 2.37 21.47
N GLY A 302 33.43 2.32 22.13
CA GLY A 302 32.23 3.04 21.71
C GLY A 302 31.62 2.42 20.46
N ARG A 303 31.51 3.20 19.37
CA ARG A 303 30.94 2.73 18.09
C ARG A 303 31.94 1.97 17.19
N GLN A 304 33.21 1.93 17.58
CA GLN A 304 34.28 1.28 16.81
C GLN A 304 34.40 -0.22 17.18
N SER A 305 35.00 -1.00 16.28
CA SER A 305 35.34 -2.42 16.47
C SER A 305 36.79 -2.67 16.06
N LEU A 306 37.35 -3.78 16.54
CA LEU A 306 38.63 -4.33 16.12
C LEU A 306 38.40 -5.45 15.12
N ASP A 307 39.12 -5.48 14.00
CA ASP A 307 38.88 -6.48 12.94
C ASP A 307 39.13 -7.91 13.47
N LEU A 308 40.27 -8.10 14.14
CA LEU A 308 40.63 -9.33 14.82
C LEU A 308 41.22 -9.01 16.21
N TYR A 309 40.87 -9.81 17.22
CA TYR A 309 41.42 -9.70 18.57
C TYR A 309 41.88 -11.07 19.07
N LEU A 310 43.13 -11.14 19.51
CA LEU A 310 43.76 -12.32 20.12
C LEU A 310 43.72 -12.15 21.64
N PRO A 311 42.73 -12.73 22.35
CA PRO A 311 42.56 -12.52 23.79
C PRO A 311 43.76 -12.99 24.61
N ASP A 312 44.37 -14.11 24.22
CA ASP A 312 45.43 -14.75 25.01
C ASP A 312 46.76 -13.99 24.97
N HIS A 313 46.94 -13.13 23.95
CA HIS A 313 48.13 -12.28 23.80
C HIS A 313 47.84 -10.79 24.03
N ASN A 314 46.56 -10.44 24.25
CA ASN A 314 46.06 -9.07 24.29
C ASN A 314 46.48 -8.22 23.06
N ILE A 315 46.42 -8.84 21.87
CA ILE A 315 46.79 -8.23 20.59
C ILE A 315 45.53 -7.94 19.77
N ALA A 316 45.44 -6.74 19.21
CA ALA A 316 44.46 -6.39 18.19
C ALA A 316 45.13 -6.32 16.81
N ILE A 317 44.51 -6.92 15.80
CA ILE A 317 44.97 -6.91 14.41
C ILE A 317 43.93 -6.14 13.57
N GLU A 318 44.39 -5.15 12.83
CA GLU A 318 43.58 -4.32 11.93
C GLU A 318 44.06 -4.44 10.49
N CYS A 319 43.13 -4.66 9.56
CA CYS A 319 43.42 -4.82 8.14
C CYS A 319 43.27 -3.47 7.45
N GLN A 320 44.35 -2.95 6.88
CA GLN A 320 44.40 -1.56 6.41
C GLN A 320 44.62 -1.52 4.90
N GLY A 321 43.58 -1.12 4.17
CA GLY A 321 43.67 -0.93 2.72
C GLY A 321 44.05 0.50 2.31
N ILE A 322 44.13 0.75 1.00
CA ILE A 322 44.50 2.04 0.37
C ILE A 322 43.75 3.28 0.93
N GLN A 323 42.54 3.10 1.46
CA GLN A 323 41.71 4.13 2.09
C GLN A 323 42.33 4.82 3.30
N HIS A 324 43.29 4.16 3.95
CA HIS A 324 44.04 4.69 5.09
C HIS A 324 45.29 5.46 4.67
N PHE A 325 45.74 5.29 3.42
CA PHE A 325 46.99 5.87 2.89
C PHE A 325 46.77 7.01 1.90
N LYS A 326 45.70 6.94 1.10
CA LYS A 326 45.40 7.91 0.05
C LYS A 326 43.93 8.32 0.11
N SER A 327 43.63 9.57 -0.26
CA SER A 327 42.26 10.02 -0.47
C SER A 327 41.73 9.41 -1.77
N VAL A 328 40.82 8.45 -1.63
CA VAL A 328 40.22 7.75 -2.76
C VAL A 328 38.71 7.89 -2.71
N ASP A 329 38.12 8.29 -3.83
CA ASP A 329 36.67 8.46 -3.96
C ASP A 329 35.97 7.13 -4.29
N PHE A 330 35.87 6.26 -3.29
CA PHE A 330 35.14 4.98 -3.43
C PHE A 330 33.64 5.14 -3.68
N ALA A 331 33.07 6.33 -3.41
CA ALA A 331 31.64 6.59 -3.49
C ALA A 331 31.20 7.38 -4.74
N GLY A 332 32.13 7.79 -5.60
CA GLY A 332 31.87 8.62 -6.78
C GLY A 332 31.34 10.02 -6.44
N LYS A 333 31.68 10.56 -5.26
CA LYS A 333 31.19 11.83 -4.73
C LYS A 333 32.14 13.02 -4.92
N GLY A 334 33.28 12.80 -5.57
CA GLY A 334 34.29 13.78 -5.92
C GLY A 334 35.42 13.94 -4.89
N GLU A 335 36.49 14.60 -5.33
CA GLU A 335 37.77 14.75 -4.63
C GLU A 335 37.67 15.43 -3.25
N LYS A 336 36.78 16.42 -3.10
CA LYS A 336 36.54 17.10 -1.82
C LYS A 336 36.01 16.14 -0.76
N TRP A 337 35.11 15.23 -1.15
CA TRP A 337 34.54 14.23 -0.25
C TRP A 337 35.59 13.18 0.13
N ALA A 338 36.39 12.71 -0.84
CA ALA A 338 37.48 11.77 -0.61
C ALA A 338 38.52 12.33 0.38
N ASN A 339 38.90 13.60 0.24
CA ASN A 339 39.84 14.27 1.14
C ASN A 339 39.27 14.46 2.56
N GLN A 340 37.97 14.74 2.69
CA GLN A 340 37.33 14.84 4.00
C GLN A 340 37.21 13.47 4.67
N SER A 341 36.76 12.46 3.94
CA SER A 341 36.65 11.07 4.42
C SER A 341 38.00 10.54 4.90
N PHE A 342 39.08 10.83 4.16
CA PHE A 342 40.44 10.49 4.54
C PHE A 342 40.87 11.14 5.86
N LYS A 343 40.62 12.44 6.05
CA LYS A 343 40.91 13.14 7.32
C LYS A 343 40.13 12.58 8.50
N GLU A 344 38.88 12.20 8.28
CA GLU A 344 38.05 11.60 9.32
C GLU A 344 38.50 10.18 9.68
N ASN A 345 38.88 9.37 8.69
CA ASN A 345 39.44 8.03 8.93
C ASN A 345 40.69 8.09 9.79
N LYS A 346 41.66 8.98 9.47
CA LYS A 346 42.86 9.18 10.29
C LYS A 346 42.54 9.50 11.75
N LYS A 347 41.61 10.43 11.98
CA LYS A 347 41.18 10.78 13.34
C LYS A 347 40.58 9.59 14.08
N ARG A 348 39.82 8.74 13.40
CA ARG A 348 39.24 7.53 14.01
C ARG A 348 40.32 6.52 14.38
N ASP A 349 41.30 6.33 13.50
CA ASP A 349 42.42 5.40 13.72
C ASP A 349 43.31 5.86 14.88
N GLU A 350 43.63 7.15 14.98
CA GLU A 350 44.35 7.74 16.11
C GLU A 350 43.62 7.55 17.45
N ILE A 351 42.31 7.79 17.47
CA ILE A 351 41.48 7.58 18.66
C ILE A 351 41.44 6.09 19.02
N LYS A 352 41.35 5.20 18.02
CA LYS A 352 41.34 3.75 18.22
C LYS A 352 42.65 3.29 18.86
N LEU A 353 43.79 3.68 18.29
CA LEU A 353 45.11 3.34 18.82
C LEU A 353 45.27 3.82 20.26
N LYS A 354 44.99 5.10 20.55
CA LYS A 354 45.11 5.66 21.91
C LYS A 354 44.29 4.87 22.93
N LYS A 355 43.07 4.47 22.56
CA LYS A 355 42.20 3.69 23.45
C LYS A 355 42.74 2.28 23.67
N CYS A 356 43.23 1.60 22.63
CA CYS A 356 43.84 0.28 22.76
C CYS A 356 45.07 0.33 23.67
N LEU A 357 45.97 1.29 23.45
CA LEU A 357 47.17 1.49 24.27
C LEU A 357 46.82 1.79 25.74
N THR A 358 45.81 2.62 25.99
CA THR A 358 45.34 2.92 27.36
C THR A 358 44.81 1.68 28.08
N ASN A 359 44.35 0.66 27.33
CA ASN A 359 43.87 -0.62 27.86
C ASN A 359 44.93 -1.73 27.75
N ASN A 360 46.21 -1.38 27.54
CA ASN A 360 47.34 -2.29 27.42
C ASN A 360 47.22 -3.32 26.27
N ILE A 361 46.50 -2.98 25.21
CA ILE A 361 46.32 -3.82 24.02
C ILE A 361 47.37 -3.44 22.97
N LYS A 362 48.21 -4.40 22.56
CA LYS A 362 49.16 -4.22 21.46
C LYS A 362 48.40 -4.18 20.13
N MET A 363 48.77 -3.26 19.24
CA MET A 363 48.12 -3.09 17.94
C MET A 363 49.04 -3.53 16.80
N ILE A 364 48.55 -4.39 15.92
CA ILE A 364 49.23 -4.82 14.69
C ILE A 364 48.39 -4.37 13.50
N TYR A 365 48.99 -3.59 12.61
CA TYR A 365 48.38 -3.16 11.36
C TYR A 365 48.93 -4.01 10.23
N VAL A 366 48.04 -4.68 9.49
CA VAL A 366 48.43 -5.51 8.34
C VAL A 366 48.07 -4.79 7.05
N ILE A 367 49.05 -4.71 6.16
CA ILE A 367 48.96 -4.02 4.86
C ILE A 367 49.27 -4.97 3.70
N ASP A 368 48.70 -4.67 2.53
CA ASP A 368 48.79 -5.48 1.30
C ASP A 368 49.73 -4.91 0.23
N ASN A 369 50.36 -3.77 0.49
CA ASN A 369 51.27 -3.11 -0.44
C ASN A 369 52.49 -2.56 0.30
N GLU A 370 53.67 -3.01 -0.14
CA GLU A 370 54.97 -2.63 0.42
C GLU A 370 55.25 -1.12 0.31
N GLU A 371 54.69 -0.40 -0.67
CA GLU A 371 54.80 1.06 -0.77
C GLU A 371 54.27 1.79 0.48
N TYR A 372 53.44 1.14 1.29
CA TYR A 372 52.90 1.68 2.54
C TYR A 372 53.79 1.44 3.76
N LEU A 373 54.84 0.60 3.66
CA LEU A 373 55.85 0.45 4.70
C LEU A 373 56.77 1.68 4.76
N ASP A 374 57.18 2.20 3.60
CA ASP A 374 58.09 3.35 3.48
C ASP A 374 57.41 4.70 3.79
N ASN A 375 56.09 4.77 3.58
CA ASN A 375 55.29 5.94 3.92
C ASN A 375 54.96 5.91 5.41
N LYS A 376 55.79 6.57 6.22
CA LYS A 376 55.57 6.88 7.65
C LYS A 376 54.08 6.89 8.02
N TYR A 377 53.64 5.79 8.64
CA TYR A 377 52.29 5.64 9.17
C TYR A 377 51.99 6.81 10.12
N HIS A 378 50.76 7.33 10.10
CA HIS A 378 50.38 8.64 10.68
C HIS A 378 50.54 8.82 12.21
N PHE A 379 51.25 7.92 12.90
CA PHE A 379 51.48 7.97 14.34
C PHE A 379 52.76 8.71 14.76
N ASP A 380 53.47 9.37 13.84
CA ASP A 380 54.66 10.20 14.12
C ASP A 380 54.42 11.39 15.09
N ILE A 381 53.20 11.57 15.62
CA ILE A 381 52.80 12.66 16.53
C ILE A 381 52.68 12.17 17.99
N VAL A 382 52.93 10.90 18.29
CA VAL A 382 52.97 10.44 19.70
C VAL A 382 54.41 10.57 20.20
N GLU A 383 54.67 11.52 21.10
CA GLU A 383 55.99 11.68 21.74
C GLU A 383 56.44 10.35 22.38
N PRO A 384 57.67 9.86 22.10
CA PRO A 384 58.13 8.53 22.50
C PRO A 384 58.51 8.39 23.99
N PHE A 385 58.02 9.27 24.88
CA PHE A 385 58.37 9.25 26.31
C PHE A 385 57.24 8.70 27.18
N SER A 386 56.90 7.43 26.97
CA SER A 386 56.49 6.53 28.05
C SER A 386 56.82 5.11 27.62
N GLY A 387 57.72 4.44 28.33
CA GLY A 387 58.43 3.23 27.87
C GLY A 387 57.59 1.96 27.75
N ASN A 388 56.38 1.99 27.19
CA ASN A 388 55.52 0.80 26.97
C ASN A 388 54.50 0.99 25.81
N VAL A 389 54.89 1.59 24.69
CA VAL A 389 53.98 1.72 23.52
C VAL A 389 54.54 0.93 22.34
N SER A 390 53.96 -0.24 22.04
CA SER A 390 54.27 -0.97 20.81
C SER A 390 53.01 -1.12 19.95
N TYR A 391 52.99 -0.41 18.82
CA TYR A 391 52.22 -0.82 17.66
C TYR A 391 53.20 -1.33 16.61
N GLU A 392 52.75 -2.23 15.75
CA GLU A 392 53.58 -2.84 14.72
C GLU A 392 52.85 -2.78 13.38
N VAL A 393 53.59 -2.55 12.30
CA VAL A 393 53.05 -2.59 10.93
C VAL A 393 53.74 -3.73 10.22
N ILE A 394 52.97 -4.66 9.67
CA ILE A 394 53.49 -5.83 8.96
C ILE A 394 52.82 -5.99 7.60
N HIS A 395 53.59 -6.47 6.64
CA HIS A 395 53.04 -6.85 5.35
C HIS A 395 52.33 -8.21 5.45
N ILE A 396 51.25 -8.39 4.67
CA ILE A 396 50.44 -9.62 4.64
C ILE A 396 51.29 -10.88 4.46
N ASN A 397 52.32 -10.83 3.60
CA ASN A 397 53.21 -11.96 3.34
C ASN A 397 54.04 -12.41 4.56
N HIS A 398 54.20 -11.53 5.56
CA HIS A 398 54.93 -11.84 6.79
C HIS A 398 54.01 -12.20 7.96
N PHE A 399 52.69 -12.15 7.76
CA PHE A 399 51.70 -12.41 8.79
C PHE A 399 51.84 -13.81 9.40
N GLU A 400 51.93 -14.85 8.55
CA GLU A 400 52.09 -16.23 9.01
C GLU A 400 53.36 -16.42 9.86
N ASN A 401 54.49 -15.86 9.41
CA ASN A 401 55.75 -15.92 10.17
C ASN A 401 55.66 -15.18 11.51
N HIS A 402 54.96 -14.04 11.54
CA HIS A 402 54.75 -13.28 12.77
C HIS A 402 53.89 -14.03 13.78
N ILE A 403 52.78 -14.64 13.34
CA ILE A 403 51.93 -15.48 14.21
C ILE A 403 52.71 -16.70 14.71
N ASN A 404 53.49 -17.36 13.84
CA ASN A 404 54.34 -18.48 14.23
C ASN A 404 55.36 -18.09 15.31
N HIS A 405 55.96 -16.90 15.18
CA HIS A 405 56.89 -16.37 16.19
C HIS A 405 56.18 -16.05 17.52
N LEU A 406 55.00 -15.43 17.47
CA LEU A 406 54.18 -15.16 18.67
C LEU A 406 53.81 -16.44 19.41
N VAL A 407 53.39 -17.47 18.68
CA VAL A 407 53.08 -18.79 19.23
C VAL A 407 54.34 -19.43 19.82
N ALA A 408 55.46 -19.42 19.10
CA ALA A 408 56.74 -19.96 19.59
C ALA A 408 57.23 -19.27 20.88
N ILE A 409 57.12 -17.93 20.97
CA ILE A 409 57.43 -17.16 22.19
C ILE A 409 56.52 -17.59 23.34
N SER A 410 55.21 -17.71 23.08
CA SER A 410 54.26 -18.11 24.12
C SER A 410 54.53 -19.53 24.65
N HIS A 411 54.96 -20.45 23.79
CA HIS A 411 55.41 -21.77 24.19
C HIS A 411 56.74 -21.75 24.95
N PHE A 412 57.68 -20.89 24.56
CA PHE A 412 58.98 -20.75 25.23
C PHE A 412 58.84 -20.18 26.65
N PHE A 413 58.08 -19.08 26.83
CA PHE A 413 57.79 -18.54 28.16
C PHE A 413 56.82 -19.41 28.97
N GLY A 414 55.91 -20.12 28.31
CA GLY A 414 55.06 -21.13 28.93
C GLY A 414 55.85 -22.34 29.46
N ALA A 415 56.99 -22.67 28.84
CA ALA A 415 57.91 -23.72 29.29
C ALA A 415 58.86 -23.27 30.40
N ILE A 416 59.24 -21.98 30.45
CA ILE A 416 60.12 -21.40 31.49
C ILE A 416 59.39 -21.25 32.84
N ASN A 417 58.05 -21.25 32.87
CA ASN A 417 57.27 -21.19 34.10
C ASN A 417 57.39 -22.43 35.03
N ASN A 418 58.26 -23.40 34.71
CA ASN A 418 58.49 -24.56 35.58
C ASN A 418 59.88 -24.64 36.23
N GLU A 419 60.86 -23.78 35.93
CA GLU A 419 62.14 -23.77 36.66
C GLU A 419 62.88 -22.44 36.43
N GLU A 420 63.10 -21.70 37.52
CA GLU A 420 64.03 -20.56 37.65
C GLU A 420 63.61 -19.18 37.07
N GLN A 421 62.69 -18.50 37.78
CA GLN A 421 62.35 -17.09 37.55
C GLN A 421 62.93 -16.13 38.62
N GLU A 422 64.07 -16.44 39.25
CA GLU A 422 64.67 -15.53 40.26
C GLU A 422 66.02 -14.88 39.89
N ASN A 423 66.69 -15.21 38.77
CA ASN A 423 68.05 -14.69 38.52
C ASN A 423 68.27 -13.86 37.24
N LEU A 424 67.22 -13.44 36.51
CA LEU A 424 67.41 -12.67 35.26
C LEU A 424 66.71 -11.30 35.23
N ILE A 425 66.58 -10.61 36.37
CA ILE A 425 66.21 -9.18 36.43
C ILE A 425 67.36 -8.38 37.05
N MET A 426 68.56 -8.44 36.45
CA MET A 426 69.66 -7.54 36.83
C MET A 426 70.56 -7.05 35.69
N PHE A 427 70.34 -7.39 34.40
CA PHE A 427 71.27 -6.97 33.33
C PHE A 427 70.69 -6.63 31.95
N ILE A 428 69.46 -6.12 31.86
CA ILE A 428 68.97 -5.35 30.70
C ILE A 428 68.15 -4.19 31.25
#